data_AF-A0A537EDU3-F1
#
_entry.id   AF-A0A537EDU3-F1
#
_cell.length_a   1.000
_cell.length_b   1.000
_cell.length_c   1.000
_cell.angle_alpha   90.00
_cell.angle_beta   90.00
_cell.angle_gamma   90.00
#
_symmetry.space_group_name_H-M   'P 1'
#
loop_
_entity.id
_entity.type
_entity.pdbx_description
1 polymer ?
#
loop_
_entity_poly.entity_id
_entity_poly.type
_entity_poly.pdbx_seq_one_letter_code
_entity_poly.pdbx_strand_id
1 'polypeptide(L)'
;MVEPWVVIAAISLAFSIPVLLSSYYTMILFVSSLRYPRFLGNLIPSTDSSPLVSVLIASYNERFVIGRTLDVIRSLDYPEEKLQVVVSDDSTDYTRGVIDKKVEERQ
;
A
#
# COMPACT_ATOMS: atom_id res chain seq x y z
N MET A 1 4.62 -33.37 39.01
CA MET A 1 5.74 -32.76 38.26
C MET A 1 5.35 -32.78 36.79
N VAL A 2 5.51 -31.67 36.06
CA VAL A 2 5.17 -31.65 34.62
C VAL A 2 6.23 -32.43 33.87
N GLU A 3 5.82 -33.36 33.02
CA GLU A 3 6.76 -34.16 32.25
C GLU A 3 7.54 -33.28 31.24
N PRO A 4 8.86 -33.45 31.08
CA PRO A 4 9.67 -32.61 30.20
C PRO A 4 9.18 -32.53 28.75
N TRP A 5 8.61 -33.62 28.23
CA TRP A 5 8.08 -33.66 26.86
C TRP A 5 6.87 -32.74 26.67
N VAL A 6 6.07 -32.50 27.72
CA VAL A 6 4.93 -31.58 27.67
C VAL A 6 5.42 -30.15 27.47
N VAL A 7 6.50 -29.77 28.16
CA VAL A 7 7.10 -28.44 28.05
C VAL A 7 7.68 -28.23 26.65
N ILE A 8 8.40 -29.23 26.12
CA ILE A 8 8.97 -29.19 24.77
C ILE A 8 7.86 -29.07 23.71
N ALA A 9 6.78 -29.84 23.85
CA ALA A 9 5.64 -29.79 22.94
C ALA A 9 4.96 -28.41 22.95
N ALA A 10 4.73 -27.83 24.13
CA ALA A 10 4.10 -26.52 24.27
C ALA A 10 4.93 -25.40 23.63
N ILE A 11 6.25 -25.40 23.86
CA ILE A 11 7.17 -24.43 23.25
C ILE A 11 7.17 -24.60 21.72
N SER A 12 7.28 -25.83 21.23
CA SER A 12 7.29 -26.11 19.80
C SER A 12 6.01 -25.63 19.11
N LEU A 13 4.85 -25.83 19.74
CA LEU A 13 3.56 -25.37 19.24
C LEU A 13 3.46 -23.84 19.22
N ALA A 14 3.94 -23.19 20.28
CA ALA A 14 3.92 -21.73 20.39
C ALA A 14 4.73 -21.03 19.27
N PHE A 15 5.82 -21.65 18.80
CA PHE A 15 6.60 -21.13 17.68
C PHE A 15 6.09 -21.59 16.31
N SER A 16 5.58 -22.81 16.18
CA SER A 16 5.13 -23.33 14.89
C SER A 16 3.86 -22.65 14.39
N ILE A 17 2.91 -22.32 15.28
CA ILE A 17 1.64 -21.70 14.88
C ILE A 17 1.85 -20.33 14.20
N PRO A 18 2.58 -19.36 14.78
CA PRO A 18 2.81 -18.07 14.12
C PRO A 18 3.58 -18.20 12.81
N VAL A 19 4.55 -19.11 12.73
CA VAL A 19 5.31 -19.36 11.50
C VAL A 19 4.41 -19.92 10.41
N LEU A 20 3.55 -20.89 10.74
CA LEU A 20 2.60 -21.45 9.79
C LEU A 20 1.60 -20.39 9.32
N LEU A 21 1.05 -19.58 10.23
CA LEU A 21 0.13 -18.49 9.87
C LEU A 21 0.79 -17.45 8.97
N SER A 22 2.02 -17.03 9.31
CA SER A 22 2.80 -16.09 8.48
C SER A 22 3.08 -16.68 7.10
N SER A 23 3.52 -17.95 7.02
CA SER A 23 3.80 -18.62 5.75
C SER A 23 2.55 -18.77 4.88
N TYR A 24 1.40 -19.09 5.48
CA TYR A 24 0.11 -19.15 4.81
C TYR A 24 -0.31 -17.78 4.26
N TYR A 25 -0.16 -16.73 5.06
CA TYR A 25 -0.44 -15.35 4.64
C TYR A 25 0.46 -14.92 3.46
N THR A 26 1.76 -15.20 3.54
CA THR A 26 2.70 -14.91 2.44
C THR A 26 2.35 -15.72 1.18
N MET A 27 1.91 -16.98 1.31
CA MET A 27 1.46 -17.78 0.16
C MET A 27 0.24 -17.15 -0.51
N ILE A 28 -0.73 -16.66 0.25
CA ILE A 28 -1.90 -15.94 -0.28
C ILE A 28 -1.44 -14.69 -1.04
N LEU A 29 -0.57 -13.87 -0.45
CA LEU A 29 -0.06 -12.67 -1.10
C LEU A 29 0.73 -13.00 -2.37
N PHE A 30 1.53 -14.07 -2.34
CA PHE A 30 2.28 -14.54 -3.51
C PHE A 30 1.34 -14.95 -4.64
N VAL A 31 0.37 -15.82 -4.37
CA VAL A 31 -0.63 -16.24 -5.36
C VAL A 31 -1.47 -15.06 -5.86
N SER A 32 -1.85 -14.14 -4.98
CA SER A 32 -2.56 -12.91 -5.34
C SER A 32 -1.71 -12.04 -6.28
N SER A 33 -0.41 -11.92 -6.01
CA SER A 33 0.54 -11.17 -6.86
C SER A 33 0.71 -11.77 -8.27
N LEU A 34 0.39 -13.06 -8.45
CA LEU A 34 0.35 -13.71 -9.75
C LEU A 34 -0.95 -13.43 -10.50
N ARG A 35 -2.04 -13.11 -9.77
CA ARG A 35 -3.35 -12.78 -10.34
C ARG A 35 -3.50 -11.31 -10.72
N TYR A 36 -2.72 -10.42 -10.11
CA TYR A 36 -2.71 -9.02 -10.53
C TYR A 36 -2.07 -8.92 -11.92
N PRO A 37 -2.81 -8.46 -12.95
CA PRO A 37 -2.22 -8.22 -14.26
C PRO A 37 -1.13 -7.17 -14.09
N ARG A 38 0.13 -7.61 -14.12
CA ARG A 38 1.30 -6.71 -14.06
C ARG A 38 1.45 -5.88 -15.33
N PHE A 39 0.70 -6.24 -16.36
CA PHE A 39 0.69 -5.61 -17.66
C PHE A 39 -0.75 -5.19 -17.97
N LEU A 40 -1.09 -3.94 -17.64
CA LEU A 40 -2.01 -3.21 -18.51
C LEU A 40 -1.30 -3.20 -19.87
N GLY A 41 -1.90 -3.77 -20.91
CA GLY A 41 -1.30 -3.86 -22.23
C GLY A 41 -0.84 -2.50 -22.79
N ASN A 42 -0.38 -2.48 -24.04
CA ASN A 42 -0.29 -1.22 -24.79
C ASN A 42 -1.72 -0.69 -25.04
N LEU A 43 -2.32 -0.11 -24.00
CA LEU A 43 -3.44 0.79 -24.13
C LEU A 43 -2.84 2.01 -24.81
N ILE A 44 -2.84 2.00 -26.14
CA ILE A 44 -2.63 3.21 -26.93
C ILE A 44 -3.78 4.11 -26.48
N PRO A 45 -3.51 5.19 -25.71
CA PRO A 45 -4.57 6.09 -25.31
C PRO A 45 -5.18 6.58 -26.60
N SER A 46 -6.50 6.43 -26.76
CA SER A 46 -7.20 7.09 -27.86
C SER A 46 -6.81 8.56 -27.79
N THR A 47 -6.23 9.07 -28.88
CA THR A 47 -5.63 10.41 -29.01
C THR A 47 -6.61 11.55 -28.70
N ASP A 48 -7.90 11.22 -28.55
CA ASP A 48 -8.97 12.15 -28.26
C ASP A 48 -9.19 12.30 -26.75
N SER A 49 -8.42 13.23 -26.17
CA SER A 49 -8.63 13.86 -24.87
C SER A 49 -8.57 12.97 -23.63
N SER A 50 -7.53 13.16 -22.80
CA SER A 50 -7.53 12.64 -21.43
C SER A 50 -8.74 13.21 -20.66
N PRO A 51 -9.54 12.37 -19.97
CA PRO A 51 -10.67 12.83 -19.17
C PRO A 51 -10.22 13.62 -17.93
N LEU A 52 -11.15 14.27 -17.23
CA LEU A 52 -10.87 14.78 -15.90
C LEU A 52 -10.91 13.61 -14.91
N VAL A 53 -9.83 13.38 -14.16
CA VAL A 53 -9.67 12.28 -13.22
C VAL A 53 -9.40 12.82 -11.82
N SER A 54 -10.09 12.26 -10.83
CA SER A 54 -9.84 12.51 -9.42
C SER A 54 -9.32 11.24 -8.75
N VAL A 55 -8.12 11.30 -8.17
CA VAL A 55 -7.52 10.23 -7.37
C VAL A 55 -7.83 10.50 -5.90
N LEU A 56 -8.65 9.63 -5.30
CA LEU A 56 -8.95 9.67 -3.87
C LEU A 56 -8.00 8.72 -3.13
N ILE A 57 -7.24 9.26 -2.18
CA ILE A 57 -6.35 8.50 -1.30
C ILE A 57 -6.95 8.52 0.10
N ALA A 58 -7.37 7.36 0.61
CA ALA A 58 -7.73 7.19 2.01
C ALA A 58 -6.49 6.73 2.78
N SER A 59 -6.10 7.50 3.79
CA SER A 59 -4.84 7.36 4.51
C SER A 59 -5.08 7.15 6.02
N TYR A 60 -4.37 6.17 6.60
CA TYR A 60 -4.34 5.90 8.03
C TYR A 60 -2.99 5.33 8.48
N ASN A 61 -2.21 6.11 9.24
CA ASN A 61 -0.87 5.79 9.72
C ASN A 61 0.14 5.42 8.62
N GLU A 62 0.13 6.20 7.53
CA GLU A 62 0.92 5.95 6.32
C GLU A 62 2.16 6.86 6.17
N ARG A 63 2.65 7.45 7.26
CA ARG A 63 3.75 8.45 7.24
C ARG A 63 5.02 8.02 6.47
N PHE A 64 5.27 6.72 6.36
CA PHE A 64 6.45 6.17 5.67
C PHE A 64 6.25 5.96 4.16
N VAL A 65 5.01 5.99 3.67
CA VAL A 65 4.69 5.67 2.28
C VAL A 65 3.96 6.80 1.56
N ILE A 66 3.15 7.60 2.26
CA ILE A 66 2.29 8.62 1.65
C ILE A 66 3.09 9.63 0.81
N GLY A 67 4.27 10.04 1.27
CA GLY A 67 5.12 10.98 0.54
C GLY A 67 5.56 10.43 -0.82
N ARG A 68 6.00 9.17 -0.87
CA ARG A 68 6.39 8.50 -2.12
C ARG A 68 5.19 8.30 -3.04
N THR A 69 4.02 8.01 -2.49
CA THR A 69 2.78 7.87 -3.27
C THR A 69 2.44 9.18 -3.99
N LEU A 70 2.50 10.31 -3.27
CA LEU A 70 2.26 11.63 -3.84
C LEU A 70 3.31 12.00 -4.90
N ASP A 71 4.59 11.68 -4.67
CA ASP A 71 5.66 11.89 -5.64
C ASP A 71 5.44 11.10 -6.94
N VAL A 72 5.00 9.85 -6.83
CA VAL A 72 4.70 9.00 -8.00
C VAL A 72 3.49 9.54 -8.76
N ILE A 73 2.42 9.94 -8.07
CA ILE A 73 1.23 10.53 -8.70
C ILE A 73 1.59 11.81 -9.47
N ARG A 74 2.48 12.63 -8.91
CA ARG A 74 2.99 13.84 -9.59
C ARG A 74 3.82 13.50 -10.84
N SER A 75 4.45 12.33 -10.89
CA SER A 75 5.26 11.88 -12.02
C SER A 75 4.49 11.16 -13.12
N LEU A 76 3.16 11.06 -13.01
CA LEU A 76 2.31 10.45 -14.03
C LEU A 76 2.37 11.26 -15.33
N ASP A 77 2.41 10.56 -16.47
CA ASP A 77 2.24 11.14 -17.80
C ASP A 77 0.76 11.46 -18.04
N TYR A 78 0.25 12.48 -17.34
CA TYR A 78 -1.14 12.93 -17.39
C TYR A 78 -1.21 14.47 -17.28
N PRO A 79 -2.08 15.15 -18.05
CA PRO A 79 -2.20 16.61 -17.97
C PRO A 79 -2.57 17.07 -16.55
N GLU A 80 -1.78 17.97 -15.97
CA GLU A 80 -1.92 18.40 -14.58
C GLU A 80 -3.27 19.07 -14.29
N GLU A 81 -3.78 19.84 -15.24
CA GLU A 81 -5.06 20.54 -15.16
C GLU A 81 -6.27 19.59 -15.17
N LYS A 82 -6.05 18.32 -15.53
CA LYS A 82 -7.08 17.28 -15.59
C LYS A 82 -6.92 16.22 -14.50
N LEU A 83 -5.93 16.36 -13.62
CA LEU A 83 -5.67 15.43 -12.52
C LEU A 83 -5.86 16.13 -11.17
N GLN A 84 -6.90 15.73 -10.45
CA GLN A 84 -7.12 16.16 -9.08
C GLN A 84 -6.70 15.03 -8.12
N VAL A 85 -6.00 15.38 -7.04
CA VAL A 85 -5.66 14.44 -5.97
C VAL A 85 -6.33 14.92 -4.69
N VAL A 86 -7.11 14.05 -4.06
CA VAL A 86 -7.80 14.31 -2.79
C VAL A 86 -7.32 13.30 -1.77
N VAL A 87 -6.80 13.76 -0.65
CA VAL A 87 -6.34 12.91 0.45
C VAL A 87 -7.31 13.04 1.62
N SER A 88 -7.90 11.93 2.04
CA SER A 88 -8.72 11.81 3.24
C SER A 88 -7.88 11.10 4.30
N ASP A 89 -7.50 11.83 5.35
CA ASP A 89 -6.61 11.34 6.41
C ASP A 89 -7.29 11.41 7.79
N ASP A 90 -7.30 10.27 8.48
CA ASP A 90 -7.75 10.13 9.88
C ASP A 90 -6.64 9.54 10.77
N SER A 91 -5.38 9.81 10.39
CA SER A 91 -4.20 9.25 11.05
C SER A 91 -3.94 9.91 12.41
N THR A 92 -3.35 9.15 13.34
CA THR A 92 -2.90 9.67 14.65
C THR A 92 -1.39 9.89 14.72
N ASP A 93 -0.65 9.46 13.70
CA ASP A 93 0.79 9.65 13.57
C ASP A 93 1.13 10.91 12.74
N TYR A 94 2.39 11.02 12.30
CA TYR A 94 2.89 12.18 11.54
C TYR A 94 2.47 12.18 10.05
N THR A 95 1.49 11.38 9.64
CA THR A 95 1.07 11.28 8.23
C THR A 95 0.62 12.62 7.65
N ARG A 96 -0.21 13.36 8.39
CA ARG A 96 -0.65 14.71 7.99
C ARG A 96 0.52 15.67 7.73
N GLY A 97 1.54 15.67 8.59
CA GLY A 97 2.71 16.54 8.42
C GLY A 97 3.52 16.23 7.16
N VAL A 98 3.56 14.96 6.74
CA VAL A 98 4.19 14.57 5.47
C VAL A 98 3.35 15.04 4.28
N ILE A 99 2.01 14.94 4.37
CA ILE A 99 1.09 15.41 3.33
C ILE A 99 1.22 16.93 3.16
N ASP A 100 1.14 17.70 4.25
CA ASP A 100 1.21 19.17 4.22
C ASP A 100 2.50 19.65 3.56
N LYS A 101 3.65 19.06 3.93
CA LYS A 101 4.94 19.34 3.30
C LYS A 101 4.91 19.10 1.78
N LYS A 102 4.28 18.01 1.33
CA LYS A 102 4.16 17.69 -0.10
C LYS A 102 3.23 18.63 -0.86
N VAL A 103 2.22 19.17 -0.19
CA VAL A 103 1.33 20.19 -0.77
C VAL A 103 2.04 21.54 -0.89
N GLU A 104 2.84 21.93 0.11
CA GLU A 104 3.64 23.16 0.08
C GLU A 104 4.72 23.12 -1.01
N GLU A 105 5.38 21.97 -1.24
CA GLU A 105 6.34 21.76 -2.35
C GLU A 105 5.73 21.97 -3.77
N ARG A 106 4.40 22.15 -3.87
CA ARG A 106 3.68 22.41 -5.13
C ARG A 106 3.30 23.89 -5.33
N GLN A 107 3.31 24.72 -4.28
CA GLN A 107 3.06 26.16 -4.38
C GLN A 107 4.30 26.88 -4.92
#